data_AF-A0A6V7HXT0-F1
#
_entry.id   AF-A0A6V7HXT0-F1
#
_cell.length_a   1.000
_cell.length_b   1.000
_cell.length_c   1.000
_cell.angle_alpha   90.00
_cell.angle_beta   90.00
_cell.angle_gamma   90.00
#
_symmetry.space_group_name_H-M   'P 1'
#
loop_
_entity.id
_entity.type
_entity.pdbx_description
1 polymer ?
#
loop_
_entity_poly.entity_id
_entity_poly.type
_entity_poly.pdbx_seq_one_letter_code
_entity_poly.pdbx_strand_id
1 'polypeptide(L)'
;LSPDTKNVLLCAAVREYDQAAWDKLLAKHLAEADSGVVTALGCNSNTNILKNYLTKAFADNSTFDRDSVIAAVSSGSEEGVNVALDFVLENADQIYK
;
A
#
# COMPACT_ATOMS: atom_id res chain seq x y z
N LEU A 1 1.33 -20.72 -10.92
CA LEU A 1 0.30 -20.03 -10.11
C LEU A 1 -0.49 -19.12 -11.04
N SER A 2 -1.82 -19.15 -10.99
CA SER A 2 -2.65 -18.15 -11.68
C SER A 2 -2.39 -16.76 -11.07
N PRO A 3 -2.67 -15.67 -11.81
CA PRO A 3 -2.53 -14.30 -11.29
C PRO A 3 -3.25 -14.10 -9.94
N ASP A 4 -4.47 -14.60 -9.82
CA ASP A 4 -5.27 -14.44 -8.59
C ASP A 4 -4.63 -15.15 -7.39
N THR A 5 -4.15 -16.38 -7.58
CA THR A 5 -3.47 -17.11 -6.51
C THR A 5 -2.14 -16.47 -6.12
N LYS A 6 -1.43 -15.84 -7.07
CA LYS A 6 -0.21 -15.09 -6.75
C LYS A 6 -0.52 -13.88 -5.86
N ASN A 7 -1.57 -13.13 -6.18
CA ASN A 7 -1.95 -11.95 -5.42
C ASN A 7 -2.38 -12.31 -3.99
N VAL A 8 -3.18 -13.38 -3.83
CA VAL A 8 -3.59 -13.87 -2.50
C VAL A 8 -2.36 -14.30 -1.69
N LEU A 9 -1.46 -15.09 -2.28
CA LEU A 9 -0.25 -15.55 -1.60
C LEU A 9 0.67 -14.38 -1.22
N LEU A 10 0.83 -13.41 -2.12
CA LEU A 10 1.68 -12.25 -1.88
C LEU A 10 1.09 -11.37 -0.77
N CYS A 11 -0.21 -11.11 -0.79
CA CYS A 11 -0.92 -10.38 0.26
C CYS A 11 -0.76 -11.07 1.64
N ALA A 12 -0.91 -12.40 1.69
CA ALA A 12 -0.69 -13.17 2.90
C ALA A 12 0.75 -13.09 3.41
N ALA A 13 1.74 -13.08 2.51
CA ALA A 13 3.14 -12.92 2.88
C ALA A 13 3.42 -11.51 3.43
N VAL A 14 2.95 -10.47 2.73
CA VAL A 14 3.18 -9.06 3.11
C VAL A 14 2.52 -8.70 4.42
N ARG A 15 1.45 -9.40 4.82
CA ARG A 15 0.77 -9.18 6.11
C ARG A 15 1.74 -9.17 7.29
N GLU A 16 2.72 -10.07 7.27
CA GLU A 16 3.71 -10.29 8.33
C GLU A 16 5.06 -9.60 8.06
N TYR A 17 5.20 -8.84 6.96
CA TYR A 17 6.48 -8.21 6.63
C TYR A 17 6.82 -7.10 7.62
N ASP A 18 8.08 -7.08 8.05
CA ASP A 18 8.67 -5.90 8.67
C ASP A 18 8.95 -4.80 7.63
N GLN A 19 9.39 -3.63 8.10
CA GLN A 19 9.69 -2.49 7.24
C GLN A 19 10.74 -2.84 6.17
N ALA A 20 11.77 -3.63 6.51
CA ALA A 20 12.86 -3.94 5.58
C ALA A 20 12.40 -4.88 4.45
N ALA A 21 11.60 -5.90 4.76
CA ALA A 21 11.01 -6.79 3.77
C ALA A 21 10.00 -6.05 2.88
N TRP A 22 9.18 -5.19 3.48
CA TRP A 22 8.23 -4.33 2.76
C TRP A 22 8.94 -3.38 1.79
N ASP A 23 9.99 -2.67 2.25
CA ASP A 23 10.76 -1.74 1.42
C ASP A 23 11.47 -2.45 0.27
N LYS A 24 11.99 -3.67 0.50
CA LYS A 24 12.61 -4.48 -0.55
C LYS A 24 11.60 -4.87 -1.63
N LEU A 25 10.38 -5.23 -1.25
CA LEU A 25 9.32 -5.54 -2.20
C LEU A 25 8.90 -4.30 -2.98
N LEU A 26 8.79 -3.15 -2.32
CA LEU A 26 8.50 -1.88 -2.98
C LEU A 26 9.59 -1.50 -3.99
N ALA A 27 10.86 -1.61 -3.61
CA ALA A 27 11.98 -1.33 -4.52
C ALA A 27 11.95 -2.21 -5.77
N LYS A 28 11.56 -3.48 -5.63
CA LYS A 28 11.37 -4.38 -6.77
C LYS A 28 10.23 -3.89 -7.67
N HIS A 29 9.10 -3.47 -7.11
CA HIS A 29 8.00 -2.90 -7.90
C HIS A 29 8.43 -1.66 -8.68
N LEU A 30 9.18 -0.74 -8.06
CA LEU A 30 9.66 0.47 -8.75
C LEU A 30 10.60 0.16 -9.93
N ALA A 31 11.28 -1.00 -9.92
CA ALA A 31 12.14 -1.45 -11.01
C ALA A 31 11.38 -2.18 -12.13
N GLU A 32 10.32 -2.93 -11.80
CA GLU A 32 9.65 -3.86 -12.72
C GLU A 32 8.19 -3.48 -13.08
N ALA A 33 7.62 -2.47 -12.40
CA ALA A 33 6.24 -1.98 -12.56
C ALA A 33 5.14 -3.05 -12.42
N ASP A 34 5.24 -3.92 -11.40
CA ASP A 34 4.24 -4.97 -11.14
C ASP A 34 3.05 -4.46 -10.30
N SER A 35 1.91 -4.21 -10.94
CA SER A 35 0.67 -3.75 -10.27
C SER A 35 0.18 -4.66 -9.13
N GLY A 36 0.45 -5.97 -9.17
CA GLY A 36 0.08 -6.89 -8.08
C GLY A 36 0.80 -6.59 -6.77
N VAL A 37 1.98 -5.97 -6.85
CA VAL A 37 2.75 -5.54 -5.68
C VAL A 37 2.10 -4.35 -4.98
N VAL A 38 1.52 -3.40 -5.72
CA VAL A 38 0.85 -2.21 -5.13
C VAL A 38 -0.27 -2.66 -4.19
N THR A 39 -1.11 -3.58 -4.65
CA THR A 39 -2.20 -4.16 -3.86
C THR A 39 -1.67 -4.93 -2.66
N ALA A 40 -0.65 -5.79 -2.86
CA ALA A 40 -0.12 -6.60 -1.78
C ALA A 40 0.57 -5.79 -0.68
N LEU A 41 1.25 -4.69 -1.03
CA LEU A 41 1.87 -3.76 -0.07
C LEU A 41 0.85 -3.17 0.91
N GLY A 42 -0.41 -3.00 0.49
CA GLY A 42 -1.52 -2.57 1.34
C GLY A 42 -2.03 -3.63 2.33
N CYS A 43 -1.62 -4.90 2.20
CA CYS A 43 -2.08 -5.99 3.06
C CYS A 43 -1.35 -6.10 4.40
N ASN A 44 -0.35 -5.26 4.66
CA ASN A 44 0.45 -5.31 5.89
C ASN A 44 -0.41 -5.03 7.13
N SER A 45 -0.18 -5.74 8.24
CA SER A 45 -0.92 -5.50 9.50
C SER A 45 -0.29 -4.41 10.39
N ASN A 46 0.89 -3.90 10.05
CA ASN A 46 1.52 -2.79 10.76
C ASN A 46 1.01 -1.44 10.25
N THR A 47 0.21 -0.76 11.08
CA THR A 47 -0.41 0.53 10.74
C THR A 47 0.60 1.63 10.40
N ASN A 48 1.81 1.61 10.98
CA ASN A 48 2.86 2.58 10.64
C ASN A 48 3.38 2.38 9.23
N ILE A 49 3.51 1.12 8.77
CA ILE A 49 3.90 0.80 7.40
C ILE A 49 2.83 1.31 6.42
N LEU A 50 1.56 1.04 6.72
CA LEU A 50 0.44 1.50 5.89
C LEU A 50 0.35 3.04 5.83
N LYS A 51 0.50 3.74 6.96
CA LYS A 51 0.52 5.21 7.01
C LYS A 51 1.70 5.78 6.21
N ASN A 52 2.88 5.18 6.33
CA ASN A 52 4.05 5.55 5.54
C ASN A 52 3.83 5.31 4.05
N TYR A 53 3.13 4.25 3.67
CA TYR A 53 2.80 3.97 2.27
C TYR A 53 1.89 5.05 1.68
N LEU A 54 0.81 5.42 2.37
CA LEU A 54 -0.06 6.53 1.96
C LEU A 54 0.73 7.85 1.87
N THR A 55 1.56 8.15 2.87
CA THR A 55 2.42 9.35 2.86
C THR A 55 3.33 9.40 1.63
N LYS A 56 3.94 8.26 1.25
CA LYS A 56 4.77 8.15 0.04
C LYS A 56 3.94 8.34 -1.24
N ALA A 57 2.71 7.86 -1.29
CA ALA A 57 1.84 8.00 -2.45
C ALA A 57 1.36 9.44 -2.70
N PHE A 58 1.23 10.23 -1.63
CA PHE A 58 0.76 11.62 -1.70
C PHE A 58 1.88 12.67 -1.73
N ALA A 59 3.15 12.27 -1.62
CA ALA A 59 4.28 13.18 -1.80
C ALA A 59 4.29 13.82 -3.20
N ASP A 60 4.77 15.07 -3.30
CA ASP A 60 4.72 15.87 -4.54
C ASP A 60 5.37 15.21 -5.76
N ASN A 61 6.41 14.39 -5.54
CA ASN A 61 7.16 13.70 -6.59
C ASN A 61 6.82 12.20 -6.68
N SER A 62 5.69 11.79 -6.10
CA SER A 62 5.28 10.40 -6.09
C SER A 62 4.91 9.92 -7.49
N THR A 63 5.36 8.70 -7.83
CA THR A 63 4.97 8.00 -9.06
C THR A 63 3.81 7.03 -8.83
N PHE A 64 3.28 6.95 -7.61
CA PHE A 64 2.16 6.07 -7.30
C PHE A 64 0.85 6.65 -7.82
N ASP A 65 -0.02 5.76 -8.28
CA ASP A 65 -1.44 6.09 -8.45
C ASP A 65 -2.11 6.16 -7.07
N ARG A 66 -2.51 7.36 -6.67
CA ARG A 66 -3.03 7.66 -5.33
C ARG A 66 -4.27 6.85 -5.00
N ASP A 67 -5.20 6.75 -5.95
CA ASP A 67 -6.45 6.01 -5.78
C ASP A 67 -6.18 4.52 -5.58
N SER A 68 -5.28 3.94 -6.38
CA SER A 68 -4.86 2.54 -6.21
C SER A 68 -4.22 2.29 -4.86
N VAL A 69 -3.41 3.21 -4.33
CA VAL A 69 -2.80 3.05 -3.00
C VAL A 69 -3.84 3.15 -1.89
N ILE A 70 -4.77 4.11 -1.96
CA ILE A 70 -5.89 4.20 -1.01
C ILE A 70 -6.72 2.92 -1.04
N ALA A 71 -7.06 2.41 -2.23
CA ALA A 71 -7.81 1.17 -2.39
C ALA A 71 -7.03 -0.03 -1.84
N ALA A 72 -5.73 -0.13 -2.11
CA ALA A 72 -4.88 -1.19 -1.60
C ALA A 72 -4.84 -1.21 -0.07
N VAL A 73 -4.67 -0.05 0.57
CA VAL A 73 -4.61 0.04 2.04
C VAL A 73 -5.99 -0.21 2.66
N SER A 74 -7.04 0.42 2.15
CA SER A 74 -8.39 0.32 2.72
C SER A 74 -9.03 -1.07 2.55
N SER A 75 -8.62 -1.85 1.55
CA SER A 75 -9.14 -3.20 1.29
C SER A 75 -8.18 -4.33 1.67
N GLY A 76 -6.90 -4.03 1.90
CA GLY A 76 -5.84 -5.03 2.08
C GLY A 76 -5.77 -5.63 3.49
N SER A 77 -6.15 -4.87 4.50
CA SER A 77 -6.17 -5.31 5.91
C SER A 77 -7.30 -4.65 6.70
N GLU A 78 -7.67 -5.28 7.82
CA GLU A 78 -8.70 -4.73 8.72
C GLU A 78 -8.23 -3.42 9.35
N GLU A 79 -6.95 -3.37 9.74
CA GLU A 79 -6.30 -2.18 10.28
C GLU A 79 -6.21 -1.06 9.23
N GLY A 80 -6.05 -1.42 7.96
CA GLY A 80 -5.91 -0.50 6.84
C GLY A 80 -7.14 0.37 6.59
N VAL A 81 -8.34 -0.10 6.95
CA VAL A 81 -9.59 0.70 6.83
C VAL A 81 -9.49 1.99 7.64
N ASN A 82 -9.14 1.87 8.93
CA ASN A 82 -9.02 3.03 9.81
C ASN A 82 -7.83 3.90 9.42
N VAL A 83 -6.69 3.29 9.05
CA VAL A 83 -5.51 4.05 8.59
C VAL A 83 -5.82 4.89 7.36
N ALA A 84 -6.52 4.33 6.36
CA ALA A 84 -6.90 5.06 5.16
C ALA A 84 -7.90 6.18 5.47
N LEU A 85 -8.91 5.91 6.30
CA LEU A 85 -9.89 6.91 6.71
C LEU A 85 -9.23 8.08 7.46
N ASP A 86 -8.40 7.79 8.46
CA ASP A 86 -7.69 8.80 9.24
C ASP A 86 -6.77 9.63 8.34
N PHE A 87 -6.04 8.98 7.42
CA PHE A 87 -5.18 9.67 6.47
C PHE A 87 -5.97 10.63 5.57
N VAL A 88 -7.13 10.20 5.05
CA VAL A 88 -7.99 11.05 4.20
C VAL A 88 -8.50 12.25 4.98
N LEU A 89 -8.93 12.07 6.23
CA LEU A 89 -9.40 13.17 7.08
C LEU A 89 -8.28 14.15 7.42
N GLU A 90 -7.08 13.65 7.76
CA GLU A 90 -5.90 14.46 8.08
C GLU A 90 -5.35 15.24 6.88
N ASN A 91 -5.58 14.75 5.65
CA ASN A 91 -4.98 15.30 4.42
C ASN A 91 -6.03 15.72 3.38
N ALA A 92 -7.27 15.98 3.78
CA ALA A 92 -8.38 16.32 2.89
C ALA A 92 -8.04 17.47 1.92
N ASP A 93 -7.32 18.50 2.40
CA ASP A 93 -6.88 19.64 1.60
C ASP A 93 -5.87 19.29 0.50
N GLN A 94 -5.10 18.21 0.67
CA GLN A 94 -4.16 17.72 -0.34
C GLN A 94 -4.84 16.79 -1.35
N ILE A 95 -5.91 16.12 -0.93
CA ILE A 95 -6.66 15.16 -1.75
C ILE A 95 -7.67 15.87 -2.65
N TYR A 96 -8.29 16.96 -2.18
CA TYR A 96 -9.32 17.70 -2.92
C TYR A 96 -8.75 18.71 -3.96
N LYS A 97 -7.43 18.94 -3.97
CA LYS A 97 -6.78 19.81 -4.96
C LYS A 97 -6.63 19.15 -6.32
#